data_AF-A0A517MXI4-F1
#
_entry.id   AF-A0A517MXI4-F1
#
_cell.length_a   1.000
_cell.length_b   1.000
_cell.length_c   1.000
_cell.angle_alpha   90.00
_cell.angle_beta   90.00
_cell.angle_gamma   90.00
#
_symmetry.space_group_name_H-M   'P 1'
#
loop_
_entity.id
_entity.type
_entity.pdbx_description
1 polymer ?
#
loop_
_entity_poly.entity_id
_entity_poly.type
_entity_poly.pdbx_seq_one_letter_code
_entity_poly.pdbx_strand_id
1 'polypeptide(L)'
;MSKATITGEEFLEDRQGRTFTDVLNDPEQPFEEVLAFFSDENRQRRMEESELHHDRAAMAGVVRELESVPAIDQFLSGIHAQQTQRFRQAIGVLVRIIMQRRGWKKTGRKGSLGVRAAASKRSPSHNTGGLSFWFVRAERYTLDQGMPFQSVTQRSREMQPARKLEPSKEE
;
A
#
# COMPACT_ATOMS: atom_id res chain seq x y z
N MET A 1 12.61 -9.53 13.64
CA MET A 1 11.29 -10.13 13.36
C MET A 1 11.46 -11.14 12.25
N SER A 2 10.91 -12.34 12.39
CA SER A 2 11.04 -13.40 11.38
C SER A 2 10.31 -13.05 10.08
N LYS A 3 10.81 -13.56 8.95
CA LYS A 3 10.16 -13.50 7.64
C LYS A 3 8.75 -14.09 7.71
N ALA A 4 7.76 -13.36 7.19
CA ALA A 4 6.41 -13.88 6.99
C ALA A 4 6.31 -14.43 5.56
N THR A 5 6.69 -15.68 5.33
CA THR A 5 6.32 -16.35 4.07
C THR A 5 4.79 -16.46 4.05
N ILE A 6 4.15 -16.11 2.94
CA ILE A 6 2.71 -16.29 2.76
C ILE A 6 2.47 -17.10 1.50
N THR A 7 1.87 -18.28 1.65
CA THR A 7 1.40 -19.11 0.53
C THR A 7 -0.01 -18.70 0.09
N GLY A 8 -0.44 -19.17 -1.07
CA GLY A 8 -1.84 -19.00 -1.52
C GLY A 8 -2.85 -19.58 -0.54
N GLU A 9 -2.54 -20.73 0.07
CA GLU A 9 -3.36 -21.35 1.10
C GLU A 9 -3.51 -20.44 2.33
N GLU A 10 -2.40 -19.90 2.84
CA GLU A 10 -2.41 -18.98 3.98
C GLU A 10 -3.14 -17.67 3.68
N PHE A 11 -3.05 -17.20 2.42
CA PHE A 11 -3.86 -16.06 1.98
C PHE A 11 -5.36 -16.39 2.04
N LEU A 12 -5.76 -17.60 1.64
CA LEU A 12 -7.15 -18.06 1.73
C LEU A 12 -7.59 -18.48 3.14
N GLU A 13 -6.70 -18.67 4.10
CA GLU A 13 -7.11 -18.85 5.49
C GLU A 13 -7.72 -17.56 6.07
N ASP A 14 -7.25 -16.41 5.59
CA ASP A 14 -7.74 -15.11 6.01
C ASP A 14 -9.17 -14.81 5.51
N ARG A 15 -10.02 -14.27 6.39
CA ARG A 15 -11.42 -13.95 6.09
C ARG A 15 -11.60 -13.03 4.87
N GLN A 16 -10.73 -12.02 4.69
CA GLN A 16 -10.79 -11.14 3.51
C GLN A 16 -10.10 -11.78 2.31
N GLY A 17 -9.00 -12.52 2.51
CA GLY A 17 -8.32 -13.24 1.43
C GLY A 17 -9.24 -14.23 0.71
N ARG A 18 -10.11 -14.94 1.44
CA ARG A 18 -11.16 -15.83 0.87
C ARG A 18 -12.07 -15.17 -0.15
N THR A 19 -12.22 -13.84 -0.11
CA THR A 19 -13.09 -13.11 -1.04
C THR A 19 -12.43 -12.87 -2.41
N PHE A 20 -11.15 -13.27 -2.55
CA PHE A 20 -10.33 -13.13 -3.76
C PHE A 20 -9.88 -14.50 -4.31
N THR A 21 -10.65 -15.56 -4.09
CA THR A 21 -10.39 -16.88 -4.70
C THR A 21 -10.39 -16.83 -6.22
N ASP A 22 -11.18 -15.95 -6.82
CA ASP A 22 -11.19 -15.67 -8.25
C ASP A 22 -9.87 -15.04 -8.74
N VAL A 23 -9.15 -14.31 -7.90
CA VAL A 23 -7.82 -13.78 -8.24
C VAL A 23 -6.77 -14.87 -8.16
N LEU A 24 -6.84 -15.74 -7.14
CA LEU A 24 -5.86 -16.81 -6.94
C LEU A 24 -6.02 -17.96 -7.93
N ASN A 25 -7.26 -18.31 -8.28
CA ASN A 25 -7.57 -19.46 -9.14
C ASN A 25 -7.57 -19.13 -10.64
N ASP A 26 -7.38 -17.86 -11.00
CA ASP A 26 -7.32 -17.43 -12.39
C ASP A 26 -5.87 -17.49 -12.89
N PRO A 27 -5.54 -18.43 -13.80
CA PRO A 27 -4.18 -18.61 -14.29
C PRO A 27 -3.69 -17.43 -15.15
N GLU A 28 -4.58 -16.54 -15.59
CA GLU A 28 -4.20 -15.31 -16.30
C GLU A 28 -3.75 -14.19 -15.35
N GLN A 29 -4.00 -14.34 -14.04
CA GLN A 29 -3.60 -13.35 -13.03
C GLN A 29 -2.26 -13.74 -12.39
N PRO A 30 -1.25 -12.85 -12.40
CA PRO A 30 0.09 -13.15 -11.90
C PRO A 30 0.16 -13.03 -10.37
N PHE A 31 -0.76 -13.68 -9.65
CA PHE A 31 -0.83 -13.58 -8.20
C PHE A 31 0.22 -14.44 -7.49
N GLU A 32 0.68 -15.52 -8.12
CA GLU A 32 1.84 -16.29 -7.64
C GLU A 32 3.11 -15.44 -7.64
N GLU A 33 3.33 -14.61 -8.66
CA GLU A 33 4.43 -13.65 -8.71
C GLU A 33 4.33 -12.60 -7.59
N VAL A 34 3.10 -12.18 -7.24
CA VAL A 34 2.84 -11.29 -6.11
C VAL A 34 3.22 -11.99 -4.79
N LEU A 35 2.78 -13.24 -4.58
CA LEU A 35 3.11 -14.02 -3.37
C LEU A 35 4.62 -14.24 -3.24
N ALA A 36 5.28 -14.61 -4.34
CA ALA A 36 6.73 -14.76 -4.40
C ALA A 36 7.46 -13.43 -4.11
N PHE A 37 6.99 -12.33 -4.71
CA PHE A 37 7.54 -10.99 -4.48
C PHE A 37 7.51 -10.63 -2.99
N PHE A 38 6.34 -10.75 -2.36
CA PHE A 38 6.14 -10.36 -0.97
C PHE A 38 6.69 -11.35 0.06
N SER A 39 7.09 -12.55 -0.36
CA SER A 39 7.76 -13.55 0.49
C SER A 39 9.25 -13.23 0.75
N ASP A 40 9.80 -12.14 0.22
CA ASP A 40 11.18 -11.71 0.50
C ASP A 40 11.27 -10.88 1.80
N GLU A 41 12.20 -11.25 2.69
CA GLU A 41 12.34 -10.58 3.99
C GLU A 41 12.79 -9.12 3.86
N ASN A 42 13.68 -8.81 2.90
CA ASN A 42 14.18 -7.46 2.73
C ASN A 42 13.08 -6.52 2.23
N ARG A 43 12.18 -7.00 1.36
CA ARG A 43 10.98 -6.26 0.94
C ARG A 43 10.03 -6.02 2.12
N GLN A 44 9.78 -7.04 2.94
CA GLN A 44 8.97 -6.88 4.15
C GLN A 44 9.57 -5.85 5.10
N ARG A 45 10.89 -5.86 5.29
CA ARG A 45 11.60 -4.87 6.11
C ARG A 45 11.45 -3.46 5.54
N ARG A 46 11.61 -3.27 4.23
CA ARG A 46 11.38 -1.96 3.58
C ARG A 46 9.95 -1.46 3.75
N MET A 47 8.96 -2.35 3.81
CA MET A 47 7.58 -1.96 4.11
C MET A 47 7.43 -1.42 5.54
N GLU A 48 8.08 -2.04 6.52
CA GLU A 48 8.12 -1.56 7.91
C GLU A 48 8.86 -0.23 8.02
N GLU A 49 10.03 -0.12 7.39
CA GLU A 49 10.85 1.10 7.36
C GLU A 49 10.10 2.27 6.73
N SER A 50 9.25 2.01 5.73
CA SER A 50 8.38 3.04 5.14
C SER A 50 7.46 3.69 6.19
N GLU A 51 6.89 2.89 7.09
CA GLU A 51 6.03 3.40 8.17
C GLU A 51 6.87 4.06 9.28
N LEU A 52 8.01 3.47 9.67
CA LEU A 52 8.85 3.96 10.76
C LEU A 52 9.61 5.25 10.43
N HIS A 53 10.24 5.29 9.27
CA HIS A 53 11.26 6.31 8.95
C HIS A 53 10.79 7.32 7.93
N HIS A 54 9.85 6.96 7.06
CA HIS A 54 9.41 7.83 5.98
C HIS A 54 8.01 8.42 6.20
N ASP A 55 7.28 7.98 7.23
CA ASP A 55 5.88 8.34 7.46
C ASP A 55 5.01 8.10 6.21
N ARG A 56 5.29 7.01 5.48
CA ARG A 56 4.55 6.60 4.28
C ARG A 56 3.94 5.22 4.47
N ALA A 57 2.83 4.97 3.79
CA ALA A 57 2.15 3.68 3.83
C ALA A 57 3.11 2.53 3.53
N ALA A 58 2.97 1.40 4.23
CA ALA A 58 3.84 0.23 4.09
C ALA A 58 4.17 -0.14 2.62
N MET A 59 3.16 -0.12 1.76
CA MET A 59 3.31 -0.42 0.33
C MET A 59 4.29 0.52 -0.40
N ALA A 60 4.49 1.75 0.08
CA ALA A 60 5.41 2.73 -0.50
C ALA A 60 6.87 2.24 -0.50
N GLY A 61 7.26 1.37 0.46
CA GLY A 61 8.61 0.81 0.53
C GLY A 61 8.96 -0.15 -0.60
N VAL A 62 7.96 -0.67 -1.33
CA VAL A 62 8.16 -1.73 -2.33
C VAL A 62 7.40 -1.52 -3.63
N VAL A 63 6.46 -0.56 -3.70
CA VAL A 63 5.54 -0.44 -4.84
C VAL A 63 6.24 -0.19 -6.19
N ARG A 64 7.33 0.59 -6.24
CA ARG A 64 8.08 0.78 -7.50
C ARG A 64 8.71 -0.52 -8.00
N GLU A 65 9.21 -1.34 -7.08
CA GLU A 65 9.80 -2.64 -7.42
C GLU A 65 8.72 -3.63 -7.82
N LEU A 66 7.58 -3.64 -7.11
CA LEU A 66 6.42 -4.47 -7.45
C LEU A 66 5.93 -4.20 -8.88
N GLU A 67 5.81 -2.92 -9.24
CA GLU A 67 5.41 -2.47 -10.58
C GLU A 67 6.49 -2.69 -11.64
N SER A 68 7.72 -3.00 -11.25
CA SER A 68 8.79 -3.37 -12.20
C SER A 68 8.80 -4.86 -12.54
N VAL A 69 8.02 -5.69 -11.83
CA VAL A 69 7.88 -7.11 -12.13
C VAL A 69 7.10 -7.24 -13.45
N PRO A 70 7.68 -7.82 -14.52
CA PRO A 70 7.09 -7.77 -15.85
C PRO A 70 5.66 -8.31 -15.94
N ALA A 71 5.39 -9.45 -15.31
CA ALA A 71 4.06 -10.06 -15.30
C ALA A 71 3.01 -9.15 -14.64
N ILE A 72 3.38 -8.51 -13.53
CA ILE A 72 2.50 -7.61 -12.77
C ILE A 72 2.24 -6.33 -13.56
N ASP A 73 3.29 -5.71 -14.14
CA ASP A 73 3.13 -4.50 -14.94
C ASP A 73 2.27 -4.75 -16.17
N GLN A 74 2.55 -5.82 -16.91
CA GLN A 74 1.79 -6.20 -18.08
C GLN A 74 0.31 -6.41 -17.72
N PHE A 75 0.02 -7.15 -16.64
CA PHE A 75 -1.36 -7.37 -16.21
C PHE A 75 -2.06 -6.08 -15.81
N LEU A 76 -1.39 -5.20 -15.05
CA LEU A 76 -1.96 -3.93 -14.60
C LEU A 76 -2.16 -2.92 -15.74
N SER A 77 -1.37 -3.03 -16.82
CA SER A 77 -1.51 -2.23 -18.04
C SER A 77 -2.73 -2.58 -18.89
N GLY A 78 -3.36 -3.73 -18.63
CA GLY A 78 -4.55 -4.21 -19.35
C GLY A 78 -5.79 -3.31 -19.18
N ILE A 79 -6.70 -3.39 -20.15
CA ILE A 79 -7.90 -2.53 -20.20
C ILE A 79 -9.03 -3.03 -19.26
N HIS A 80 -8.93 -4.24 -18.72
CA HIS A 80 -9.94 -4.84 -17.83
C HIS A 80 -9.96 -4.18 -16.43
N ALA A 81 -10.64 -3.04 -16.33
CA ALA A 81 -10.68 -2.21 -15.13
C ALA A 81 -11.13 -2.97 -13.86
N GLN A 82 -12.10 -3.88 -13.98
CA GLN A 82 -12.62 -4.65 -12.85
C GLN A 82 -11.62 -5.69 -12.35
N GLN A 83 -11.00 -6.46 -13.26
CA GLN A 83 -10.01 -7.48 -12.91
C GLN A 83 -8.78 -6.82 -12.28
N THR A 84 -8.23 -5.78 -12.91
CA THR A 84 -7.08 -5.04 -12.35
C THR A 84 -7.42 -4.38 -11.01
N GLN A 85 -8.66 -3.92 -10.80
CA GLN A 85 -9.09 -3.42 -9.50
C GLN A 85 -9.12 -4.52 -8.43
N ARG A 86 -9.72 -5.68 -8.72
CA ARG A 86 -9.77 -6.81 -7.78
C ARG A 86 -8.37 -7.33 -7.45
N PHE A 87 -7.50 -7.45 -8.45
CA PHE A 87 -6.10 -7.81 -8.27
C PHE A 87 -5.36 -6.83 -7.35
N ARG A 88 -5.49 -5.51 -7.57
CA ARG A 88 -4.90 -4.48 -6.68
C ARG A 88 -5.46 -4.56 -5.26
N GLN A 89 -6.74 -4.90 -5.09
CA GLN A 89 -7.34 -5.09 -3.77
C GLN A 89 -6.78 -6.34 -3.07
N ALA A 90 -6.61 -7.45 -3.79
CA ALA A 90 -6.01 -8.67 -3.26
C ALA A 90 -4.57 -8.43 -2.79
N ILE A 91 -3.76 -7.67 -3.55
CA ILE A 91 -2.43 -7.21 -3.12
C ILE A 91 -2.51 -6.42 -1.81
N GLY A 92 -3.49 -5.51 -1.68
CA GLY A 92 -3.71 -4.76 -0.44
C GLY A 92 -4.06 -5.64 0.75
N VAL A 93 -4.84 -6.70 0.55
CA VAL A 93 -5.15 -7.70 1.58
C VAL A 93 -3.90 -8.48 1.96
N LEU A 94 -3.09 -8.91 0.99
CA LEU A 94 -1.83 -9.62 1.23
C LEU A 94 -0.88 -8.77 2.07
N VAL A 95 -0.66 -7.50 1.70
CA VAL A 95 0.14 -6.54 2.47
C VAL A 95 -0.35 -6.44 3.91
N ARG A 96 -1.69 -6.37 4.12
CA ARG A 96 -2.26 -6.34 5.46
C ARG A 96 -1.96 -7.62 6.26
N ILE A 97 -2.08 -8.81 5.66
CA ILE A 97 -1.77 -10.07 6.35
C ILE A 97 -0.30 -10.09 6.77
N ILE A 98 0.62 -9.69 5.87
CA ILE A 98 2.06 -9.62 6.15
C ILE A 98 2.34 -8.68 7.30
N MET A 99 1.84 -7.44 7.23
CA MET A 99 2.05 -6.45 8.27
C MET A 99 1.52 -6.94 9.62
N GLN A 100 0.33 -7.55 9.66
CA GLN A 100 -0.24 -8.12 10.89
C GLN A 100 0.59 -9.26 11.47
N ARG A 101 1.05 -10.20 10.63
CA ARG A 101 1.95 -11.28 11.07
C ARG A 101 3.27 -10.74 11.64
N ARG A 102 3.66 -9.54 11.24
CA ARG A 102 4.86 -8.85 11.74
C ARG A 102 4.58 -7.90 12.91
N GLY A 103 3.42 -7.99 13.56
CA GLY A 103 3.09 -7.22 14.76
C GLY A 103 2.63 -5.78 14.49
N TRP A 104 2.03 -5.55 13.33
CA TRP A 104 1.47 -4.26 12.95
C TRP A 104 -0.06 -4.30 12.85
N LYS A 105 -0.72 -3.27 13.37
CA LYS A 105 -2.15 -3.05 13.23
C LYS A 105 -2.45 -1.96 12.22
N LYS A 106 -3.53 -2.16 11.46
CA LYS A 106 -4.09 -1.12 10.59
C LYS A 106 -4.52 0.09 11.42
N THR A 107 -4.36 1.27 10.86
CA THR A 107 -4.83 2.52 11.46
C THR A 107 -6.25 2.89 11.01
N GLY A 108 -6.78 2.24 9.97
CA GLY A 108 -8.03 2.64 9.31
C GLY A 108 -7.87 3.85 8.37
N ARG A 109 -6.64 4.33 8.19
CA ARG A 109 -6.31 5.47 7.33
C ARG A 109 -5.49 4.98 6.15
N LYS A 110 -5.66 5.64 4.99
CA LYS A 110 -4.85 5.39 3.81
C LYS A 110 -3.81 6.49 3.59
N GLY A 111 -2.59 6.14 3.21
CA GLY A 111 -1.54 7.06 2.76
C GLY A 111 -1.45 7.13 1.24
N SER A 112 -1.05 8.28 0.69
CA SER A 112 -0.87 8.45 -0.76
C SER A 112 0.41 7.76 -1.25
N LEU A 113 0.33 7.10 -2.40
CA LEU A 113 1.49 6.49 -3.08
C LEU A 113 1.94 7.30 -4.30
N GLY A 114 1.24 8.37 -4.65
CA GLY A 114 1.57 9.23 -5.77
C GLY A 114 0.59 10.40 -5.86
N VAL A 115 0.62 11.09 -6.99
CA VAL A 115 -0.39 12.10 -7.34
C VAL A 115 -1.40 11.43 -8.26
N ARG A 116 -2.69 11.67 -8.05
CA ARG A 116 -3.73 11.07 -8.90
C ARG A 116 -3.61 11.63 -10.33
N ALA A 117 -3.57 10.77 -11.35
CA ALA A 117 -3.64 11.23 -12.73
C ALA A 117 -5.01 11.86 -13.03
N ALA A 118 -5.05 12.82 -13.95
CA ALA A 118 -6.32 13.33 -14.47
C ALA A 118 -7.10 12.19 -15.14
N ALA A 119 -8.40 12.11 -14.87
CA ALA A 119 -9.24 11.06 -15.46
C ALA A 119 -9.41 11.29 -16.97
N SER A 120 -9.24 10.23 -17.78
CA SER A 120 -9.54 10.23 -19.22
C SER A 120 -10.40 9.02 -19.59
N LYS A 121 -11.28 9.14 -20.59
CA LYS A 121 -12.27 8.09 -20.94
C LYS A 121 -11.68 6.79 -21.51
N ARG A 122 -10.41 6.78 -21.92
CA ARG A 122 -9.78 5.65 -22.65
C ARG A 122 -8.54 5.08 -21.97
N SER A 123 -8.11 5.62 -20.83
CA SER A 123 -6.88 5.18 -20.16
C SER A 123 -7.22 4.54 -18.82
N PRO A 124 -6.52 3.48 -18.41
CA PRO A 124 -6.62 2.94 -17.06
C PRO A 124 -6.39 4.04 -16.01
N SER A 125 -7.12 3.98 -14.90
CA SER A 125 -6.94 4.93 -13.80
C SER A 125 -5.65 4.61 -13.03
N HIS A 126 -4.66 5.48 -13.17
CA HIS A 126 -3.34 5.33 -12.55
C HIS A 126 -2.92 6.64 -11.83
N ASN A 127 -1.79 6.61 -11.15
CA ASN A 127 -1.12 7.72 -10.51
C ASN A 127 -0.03 8.31 -11.45
N THR A 128 0.43 9.52 -11.13
CA THR A 128 1.54 10.23 -11.75
C THR A 128 2.53 10.72 -10.69
N GLY A 129 3.79 10.91 -11.08
CA GLY A 129 4.76 11.74 -10.37
C GLY A 129 5.14 11.33 -8.94
N GLY A 130 5.30 10.05 -8.62
CA GLY A 130 5.58 9.70 -7.22
C GLY A 130 6.22 8.34 -6.99
N LEU A 131 5.50 7.42 -6.36
CA LEU A 131 6.04 6.09 -6.05
C LEU A 131 5.31 4.96 -6.74
N SER A 132 4.10 5.19 -7.23
CA SER A 132 3.32 4.15 -7.85
C SER A 132 2.68 4.70 -9.11
N PHE A 133 2.70 3.90 -10.16
CA PHE A 133 1.89 4.08 -11.34
C PHE A 133 0.48 3.53 -11.10
N TRP A 134 0.30 2.31 -10.59
CA TRP A 134 -1.01 1.66 -10.59
C TRP A 134 -1.85 1.83 -9.31
N PHE A 135 -1.24 2.15 -8.17
CA PHE A 135 -1.90 2.23 -6.86
C PHE A 135 -2.04 3.66 -6.36
N VAL A 136 -3.27 4.11 -6.11
CA VAL A 136 -3.54 5.48 -5.62
C VAL A 136 -3.08 5.67 -4.16
N ARG A 137 -3.58 4.80 -3.28
CA ARG A 137 -3.37 4.86 -1.83
C ARG A 137 -3.27 3.46 -1.24
N ALA A 138 -2.51 3.32 -0.17
CA ALA A 138 -2.42 2.08 0.61
C ALA A 138 -2.74 2.31 2.09
N GLU A 139 -3.07 1.25 2.80
CA GLU A 139 -3.34 1.29 4.24
C GLU A 139 -2.10 1.76 5.03
N ARG A 140 -2.34 2.52 6.11
CA ARG A 140 -1.32 2.93 7.08
C ARG A 140 -1.35 2.00 8.28
N TYR A 141 -0.17 1.68 8.81
CA TYR A 141 -0.01 0.78 9.94
C TYR A 141 0.66 1.46 11.13
N THR A 142 0.48 0.86 12.31
CA THR A 142 1.19 1.22 13.53
C THR A 142 1.60 -0.05 14.25
N LEU A 143 2.70 -0.03 14.98
CA LEU A 143 3.16 -1.18 15.75
C LEU A 143 2.17 -1.52 16.88
N ASP A 144 1.99 -2.81 17.14
CA ASP A 144 1.12 -3.27 18.22
C ASP A 144 1.60 -2.77 19.59
N GLN A 145 2.92 -2.75 19.79
CA GLN A 145 3.61 -2.25 20.98
C GLN A 145 3.70 -0.70 21.05
N GLY A 146 3.17 0.00 20.06
CA GLY A 146 3.27 1.46 19.93
C GLY A 146 4.44 1.91 19.06
N MET A 147 4.32 3.11 18.49
CA MET A 147 5.35 3.67 17.62
C MET A 147 6.52 4.21 18.45
N PRO A 148 7.77 3.81 18.16
CA PRO A 148 8.94 4.29 18.89
C PRO A 148 9.29 5.76 18.59
N PHE A 149 8.77 6.30 17.49
CA PHE A 149 9.05 7.66 17.02
C PHE A 149 7.75 8.42 16.75
N GLN A 150 7.79 9.74 16.96
CA GLN A 150 6.71 10.63 16.50
C GLN A 150 6.67 10.67 14.97
N SER A 151 5.46 10.65 14.40
CA SER A 151 5.29 10.79 12.95
C SER A 151 5.83 12.15 12.46
N VAL A 152 6.33 12.20 11.22
CA VAL A 152 6.76 13.44 10.57
C VAL A 152 5.61 14.46 10.54
N THR A 153 4.39 13.98 10.30
CA THR A 153 3.18 14.81 10.36
C THR A 153 2.98 15.45 11.74
N GLN A 154 3.17 14.70 12.82
CA GLN A 154 3.06 15.22 14.18
C GLN A 154 4.15 16.26 14.47
N ARG A 155 5.41 15.96 14.15
CA ARG A 155 6.53 16.89 14.31
C ARG A 155 6.31 18.18 13.52
N SER A 156 5.80 18.08 12.29
CA SER A 156 5.47 19.24 11.46
C SER A 156 4.37 20.11 12.07
N ARG A 157 3.34 19.51 12.71
CA ARG A 157 2.28 20.27 13.41
C ARG A 157 2.82 20.98 14.64
N GLU A 158 3.69 20.34 15.40
CA GLU A 158 4.34 20.93 16.58
C GLU A 158 5.28 22.09 16.19
N MET A 159 5.88 22.04 14.99
CA MET A 159 6.74 23.09 14.44
C MET A 159 5.99 24.24 13.76
N GLN A 160 4.68 24.11 13.48
CA GLN A 160 3.91 25.23 12.92
C GLN A 160 3.68 26.26 14.04
N PRO A 161 4.28 27.46 14.00
CA PRO A 161 3.98 28.49 14.98
C PRO A 161 2.49 28.78 14.93
N ALA A 162 1.87 29.03 16.09
CA ALA A 162 0.48 29.45 16.20
C ALA A 162 0.24 30.56 15.17
N ARG A 163 -0.48 30.25 14.10
CA ARG A 163 -0.80 31.19 13.03
C ARG A 163 -1.60 32.29 13.73
N LYS A 164 -0.94 33.43 14.02
CA LYS A 164 -1.57 34.57 14.66
C LYS A 164 -2.84 34.88 13.88
N LEU A 165 -3.99 34.69 14.53
CA LEU A 165 -5.25 35.29 14.09
C LEU A 165 -5.01 36.79 14.09
N GLU A 166 -4.75 37.36 12.92
CA GLU A 166 -4.87 38.81 12.80
C GLU A 166 -6.35 39.15 12.91
N PRO A 167 -6.74 40.10 13.80
CA PRO A 167 -8.11 40.52 13.90
C PRO A 167 -8.51 41.18 12.57
N SER A 168 -9.61 40.71 11.99
CA SER A 168 -10.29 41.38 10.90
C SER A 168 -10.57 42.82 11.33
N LYS A 169 -10.01 43.79 10.62
CA LYS A 169 -10.41 45.19 10.75
C LYS A 169 -11.90 45.26 10.40
N GLU A 170 -12.69 45.69 11.37
CA GLU A 170 -14.03 46.21 11.16
C GLU A 170 -13.91 47.55 10.41
N GLU A 171 -14.62 47.67 9.29
CA GLU A 171 -15.08 48.93 8.70
C GLU A 171 -16.58 48.80 8.39
#